data_AF-A0A538PMU2-F1
#
_entry.id   AF-A0A538PMU2-F1
#
_cell.length_a   1.000
_cell.length_b   1.000
_cell.length_c   1.000
_cell.angle_alpha   90.00
_cell.angle_beta   90.00
_cell.angle_gamma   90.00
#
_symmetry.space_group_name_H-M   'P 1'
#
loop_
_entity.id
_entity.type
_entity.pdbx_description
1 polymer ?
#
loop_
_entity_poly.entity_id
_entity_poly.type
_entity_poly.pdbx_seq_one_letter_code
_entity_poly.pdbx_strand_id
1 'polypeptide(L)'
;MSPATYAWVKSGHLIGVFLWLGGLFSVYWLLRLHASAPKDMRERFTLLERSLALMTDIAAALAIGCGIAMIFGQTPNFLVQPHHGWFHIKLAVVVVGVLSVHGVVRAKVGKFGRGQISPVPAWAWTLLLASVMVILILVYRVRFAMEFAPAEQHSSAAVIAAPPAG
;
A
#
# COMPACT_ATOMS: atom_id res chain seq x y z
N MET A 1 -21.32 -0.50 8.26
CA MET A 1 -20.65 0.58 9.03
C MET A 1 -21.35 1.91 8.78
N SER A 2 -21.39 2.83 9.75
CA SER A 2 -21.90 4.20 9.47
C SER A 2 -20.94 4.96 8.54
N PRO A 3 -21.41 5.95 7.76
CA PRO A 3 -20.55 6.74 6.86
C PRO A 3 -19.40 7.46 7.58
N ALA A 4 -19.66 7.99 8.78
CA ALA A 4 -18.65 8.65 9.60
C ALA A 4 -17.55 7.68 10.05
N THR A 5 -17.92 6.50 10.55
CA THR A 5 -16.94 5.47 10.94
C THR A 5 -16.12 5.00 9.75
N TYR A 6 -16.74 4.83 8.58
CA TYR A 6 -16.03 4.43 7.36
C TYR A 6 -14.96 5.47 6.96
N ALA A 7 -15.28 6.77 7.03
CA ALA A 7 -14.31 7.83 6.75
C ALA A 7 -13.11 7.79 7.71
N TRP A 8 -13.35 7.59 9.01
CA TRP A 8 -12.28 7.45 10.00
C TRP A 8 -11.39 6.24 9.77
N VAL A 9 -11.99 5.06 9.50
CA VAL A 9 -11.22 3.84 9.21
C VAL A 9 -10.42 4.00 7.93
N LYS A 10 -10.98 4.65 6.90
CA LYS A 10 -10.27 4.96 5.65
C LYS A 10 -9.08 5.90 5.86
N SER A 11 -9.24 6.94 6.67
CA SER A 11 -8.14 7.84 7.04
C SER A 11 -7.07 7.11 7.84
N GLY A 12 -7.45 6.29 8.83
CA GLY A 12 -6.53 5.47 9.61
C GLY A 12 -5.75 4.48 8.73
N HIS A 13 -6.41 3.83 7.78
CA HIS A 13 -5.75 2.98 6.78
C HIS A 13 -4.70 3.77 5.98
N LEU A 14 -5.05 4.95 5.48
CA LEU A 14 -4.14 5.75 4.66
C LEU A 14 -2.91 6.21 5.46
N ILE A 15 -3.11 6.68 6.70
CA ILE A 15 -2.04 7.04 7.62
C ILE A 15 -1.12 5.84 7.86
N GLY A 16 -1.70 4.66 8.16
CA GLY A 16 -0.96 3.42 8.33
C GLY A 16 -0.14 3.06 7.09
N VAL A 17 -0.71 3.18 5.89
CA VAL A 17 -0.01 2.89 4.62
C VAL A 17 1.19 3.83 4.43
N PHE A 18 1.01 5.13 4.67
CA PHE A 18 2.12 6.10 4.55
C PHE A 18 3.25 5.81 5.53
N LEU A 19 2.91 5.59 6.81
CA LEU A 19 3.90 5.26 7.84
C LEU A 19 4.58 3.91 7.57
N TRP A 20 3.85 2.93 7.03
CA TRP A 20 4.39 1.62 6.69
C TRP A 20 5.38 1.71 5.51
N LEU A 21 4.99 2.37 4.42
CA LEU A 21 5.86 2.52 3.25
C LEU A 21 7.07 3.40 3.55
N GLY A 22 6.87 4.51 4.26
CA GLY A 22 7.96 5.40 4.69
C GLY A 22 8.91 4.70 5.67
N GLY A 23 8.37 3.91 6.59
CA GLY A 23 9.15 3.06 7.50
C GLY A 23 9.99 2.04 6.74
N LEU A 24 9.40 1.29 5.80
CA LEU A 24 10.13 0.31 4.98
C LEU A 24 11.29 0.93 4.20
N PHE A 25 11.03 2.07 3.55
CA PHE A 25 12.06 2.81 2.82
C PHE A 25 13.21 3.23 3.75
N SER A 26 12.86 3.77 4.91
CA SER A 26 13.82 4.25 5.90
C SER A 26 14.66 3.12 6.49
N VAL A 27 14.06 1.98 6.85
CA VAL A 27 14.80 0.80 7.36
C VAL A 27 15.70 0.22 6.28
N TYR A 28 15.23 0.09 5.03
CA TYR A 28 16.05 -0.41 3.93
C TYR A 28 17.31 0.46 3.75
N TRP A 29 17.14 1.78 3.76
CA TRP A 29 18.26 2.71 3.62
C TRP A 29 19.25 2.60 4.78
N LEU A 30 18.72 2.51 6.00
CA LEU A 30 19.53 2.37 7.20
C LEU A 30 20.35 1.07 7.19
N LEU A 31 19.76 -0.05 6.77
CA LEU A 31 20.46 -1.33 6.59
C LEU A 31 21.58 -1.23 5.54
N ARG A 32 21.38 -0.49 4.45
CA ARG A 32 22.46 -0.25 3.47
C ARG A 32 23.60 0.56 4.08
N LEU A 33 23.29 1.61 4.82
CA LEU A 33 24.28 2.43 5.51
C LEU A 33 25.05 1.60 6.53
N HIS A 34 24.37 0.79 7.34
CA HIS A 34 24.98 -0.10 8.32
C HIS A 34 25.90 -1.15 7.67
N ALA A 35 25.52 -1.71 6.51
CA ALA A 35 26.38 -2.66 5.79
C ALA A 35 27.74 -2.04 5.38
N SER A 36 27.77 -0.74 5.08
CA SER A 36 28.99 0.02 4.79
C SER A 36 29.62 0.71 6.01
N ALA A 37 29.01 0.63 7.19
CA ALA A 37 29.42 1.42 8.34
C ALA A 37 30.69 0.86 9.04
N PRO A 38 31.54 1.78 9.55
CA PRO A 38 32.60 1.45 10.51
C PRO A 38 32.09 0.70 11.74
N LYS A 39 32.94 -0.13 12.36
CA LYS A 39 32.53 -1.04 13.45
C LYS A 39 32.00 -0.32 14.68
N ASP A 40 32.58 0.82 15.02
CA ASP A 40 32.20 1.69 16.13
C ASP A 40 30.77 2.23 16.04
N MET A 41 30.20 2.33 14.83
CA MET A 41 28.84 2.83 14.61
C MET A 41 27.78 1.73 14.49
N ARG A 42 28.17 0.46 14.34
CA ARG A 42 27.26 -0.66 14.05
C ARG A 42 26.22 -0.90 15.14
N GLU A 43 26.61 -0.73 16.40
CA GLU A 43 25.68 -0.88 17.53
C GLU A 43 24.58 0.19 17.50
N ARG A 44 24.95 1.44 17.22
CA ARG A 44 24.00 2.55 17.06
C ARG A 44 23.03 2.30 15.90
N PHE A 45 23.55 1.84 14.76
CA PHE A 45 22.72 1.46 13.62
C PHE A 45 21.74 0.33 13.97
N THR A 46 22.21 -0.70 14.69
CA THR A 46 21.36 -1.81 15.12
C THR A 46 20.17 -1.34 15.97
N LEU A 47 20.39 -0.41 16.90
CA LEU A 47 19.32 0.13 17.73
C LEU A 47 18.30 0.94 16.92
N LEU A 48 18.78 1.80 16.01
CA LEU A 48 17.94 2.59 15.14
C LEU A 48 17.10 1.71 14.19
N GLU A 49 17.72 0.69 13.59
CA GLU A 49 17.04 -0.27 12.71
C GLU A 49 15.95 -1.05 13.43
N ARG A 50 16.21 -1.50 14.66
CA ARG A 50 15.22 -2.22 15.47
C ARG A 50 14.05 -1.33 15.86
N SER A 51 14.32 -0.12 16.33
CA SER A 51 13.28 0.86 16.71
C SER A 51 12.38 1.18 15.50
N LEU A 52 13.01 1.49 14.37
CA LEU A 52 12.30 1.85 13.15
C LEU A 52 11.54 0.66 12.54
N ALA A 53 12.09 -0.55 12.62
CA ALA A 53 11.39 -1.76 12.21
C ALA A 53 10.15 -2.01 13.08
N LEU A 54 10.23 -1.80 14.40
CA LEU A 54 9.05 -1.92 15.28
C LEU A 54 7.96 -0.90 14.94
N MET A 55 8.33 0.36 14.69
CA MET A 55 7.38 1.38 14.21
C MET A 55 6.72 0.96 12.89
N THR A 56 7.51 0.38 11.97
CA THR A 56 7.05 -0.10 10.67
C THR A 56 6.06 -1.27 10.82
N ASP A 57 6.31 -2.19 11.76
CA ASP A 57 5.41 -3.31 12.06
C ASP A 57 4.06 -2.83 12.61
N ILE A 58 4.08 -1.82 13.49
CA ILE A 58 2.86 -1.20 14.04
C ILE A 58 2.06 -0.50 12.94
N ALA A 59 2.75 0.25 12.06
CA ALA A 59 2.11 0.92 10.94
C ALA A 59 1.49 -0.08 9.95
N ALA A 60 2.19 -1.20 9.67
CA ALA A 60 1.66 -2.30 8.87
C ALA A 60 0.38 -2.89 9.49
N ALA A 61 0.41 -3.17 10.80
CA ALA A 61 -0.75 -3.69 11.53
C ALA A 61 -1.95 -2.74 11.45
N LEU A 62 -1.73 -1.44 11.62
CA LEU A 62 -2.77 -0.41 11.48
C LEU A 62 -3.34 -0.40 10.05
N ALA A 63 -2.47 -0.35 9.04
CA ALA A 63 -2.88 -0.34 7.63
C ALA A 63 -3.72 -1.58 7.28
N ILE A 64 -3.21 -2.76 7.61
CA ILE A 64 -3.86 -4.03 7.28
C ILE A 64 -5.16 -4.18 8.08
N GLY A 65 -5.16 -3.86 9.38
CA GLY A 65 -6.34 -3.95 10.25
C GLY A 65 -7.47 -3.04 9.78
N CYS A 66 -7.19 -1.76 9.47
CA CYS A 66 -8.18 -0.87 8.90
C CYS A 66 -8.63 -1.30 7.50
N GLY A 67 -7.72 -1.86 6.69
CA GLY A 67 -8.05 -2.42 5.37
C GLY A 67 -9.05 -3.58 5.47
N ILE A 68 -8.77 -4.54 6.35
CA ILE A 68 -9.65 -5.67 6.66
C ILE A 68 -11.00 -5.17 7.18
N ALA A 69 -11.00 -4.23 8.13
CA ALA A 69 -12.23 -3.66 8.66
C ALA A 69 -13.10 -3.05 7.55
N MET A 70 -12.53 -2.34 6.58
CA MET A 70 -13.29 -1.80 5.44
C MET A 70 -13.87 -2.88 4.52
N ILE A 71 -13.16 -3.99 4.31
CA ILE A 71 -13.63 -5.11 3.48
C ILE A 71 -14.87 -5.75 4.11
N PHE A 72 -14.79 -6.10 5.39
CA PHE A 72 -15.88 -6.81 6.09
C PHE A 72 -16.99 -5.88 6.61
N GLY A 73 -16.73 -4.57 6.65
CA GLY A 73 -17.65 -3.57 7.17
C GLY A 73 -18.72 -3.07 6.20
N GLN A 74 -18.62 -3.44 4.93
CA GLN A 74 -19.56 -3.05 3.89
C GLN A 74 -20.24 -4.28 3.28
N THR A 75 -21.56 -4.18 3.11
CA THR A 75 -22.40 -5.12 2.37
C THR A 75 -22.99 -4.36 1.16
N PRO A 76 -22.81 -4.83 -0.08
CA PRO A 76 -22.21 -6.11 -0.46
C PRO A 76 -20.68 -6.11 -0.36
N ASN A 77 -20.12 -7.27 -0.02
CA ASN A 77 -18.70 -7.45 0.22
C ASN A 77 -17.90 -7.25 -1.09
N PHE A 78 -16.90 -6.36 -1.07
CA PHE A 78 -16.08 -6.01 -2.24
C PHE A 78 -15.36 -7.21 -2.88
N LEU A 79 -15.19 -8.30 -2.13
CA LEU A 79 -14.56 -9.54 -2.58
C LEU A 79 -15.43 -10.39 -3.53
N VAL A 80 -16.74 -10.16 -3.56
CA VAL A 80 -17.71 -11.05 -4.26
C VAL A 80 -18.18 -10.42 -5.58
N GLN A 81 -17.88 -9.14 -5.82
CA GLN A 81 -18.35 -8.45 -7.01
C GLN A 81 -17.39 -8.63 -8.21
N PRO A 82 -17.85 -9.20 -9.34
CA PRO A 82 -17.01 -9.46 -10.52
C PRO A 82 -16.42 -8.21 -11.18
N HIS A 83 -16.99 -7.02 -10.93
CA HIS A 83 -16.53 -5.74 -11.49
C HIS A 83 -15.38 -5.10 -10.69
N HIS A 84 -14.89 -5.74 -9.61
CA HIS A 84 -13.85 -5.21 -8.73
C HIS A 84 -12.45 -5.81 -8.98
N GLY A 85 -12.11 -6.18 -10.22
CA GLY A 85 -10.77 -6.68 -10.59
C GLY A 85 -9.62 -5.77 -10.12
N TRP A 86 -9.87 -4.46 -10.10
CA TRP A 86 -9.09 -3.43 -9.41
C TRP A 86 -8.58 -3.84 -8.01
N PHE A 87 -9.50 -4.29 -7.17
CA PHE A 87 -9.24 -4.54 -5.76
C PHE A 87 -8.34 -5.78 -5.58
N HIS A 88 -8.57 -6.81 -6.39
CA HIS A 88 -7.74 -8.01 -6.40
C HIS A 88 -6.31 -7.71 -6.87
N ILE A 89 -6.13 -6.89 -7.90
CA ILE A 89 -4.80 -6.45 -8.35
C ILE A 89 -4.10 -5.67 -7.23
N LYS A 90 -4.80 -4.71 -6.60
CA LYS A 90 -4.24 -3.95 -5.48
C LYS A 90 -3.78 -4.88 -4.34
N LEU A 91 -4.59 -5.87 -3.98
CA LEU A 91 -4.26 -6.81 -2.92
C LEU A 91 -3.06 -7.68 -3.30
N ALA A 92 -3.01 -8.18 -4.54
CA ALA A 92 -1.88 -8.94 -5.04
C ALA A 92 -0.58 -8.12 -4.98
N VAL A 93 -0.60 -6.84 -5.38
CA VAL A 93 0.57 -5.95 -5.29
C VAL A 93 1.01 -5.72 -3.85
N VAL A 94 0.08 -5.54 -2.91
CA VAL A 94 0.42 -5.37 -1.48
C VAL A 94 1.04 -6.64 -0.91
N VAL A 95 0.46 -7.82 -1.18
CA VAL A 95 0.94 -9.10 -0.64
C VAL A 95 2.27 -9.50 -1.27
N VAL A 96 2.38 -9.46 -2.60
CA VAL A 96 3.57 -9.93 -3.31
C VAL A 96 4.70 -8.89 -3.26
N GLY A 97 4.36 -7.60 -3.36
CA GLY A 97 5.34 -6.52 -3.39
C GLY A 97 5.72 -6.04 -2.00
N VAL A 98 4.80 -5.36 -1.32
CA VAL A 98 5.08 -4.63 -0.07
C VAL A 98 5.38 -5.59 1.08
N LEU A 99 4.57 -6.65 1.25
CA LEU A 99 4.72 -7.57 2.38
C LEU A 99 5.98 -8.45 2.24
N SER A 100 6.33 -8.87 1.02
CA SER A 100 7.59 -9.57 0.74
C SER A 100 8.81 -8.71 1.11
N VAL A 101 8.81 -7.43 0.70
CA VAL A 101 9.89 -6.49 1.06
C VAL A 101 9.95 -6.31 2.58
N HIS A 102 8.81 -6.17 3.24
CA HIS A 102 8.73 -6.06 4.70
C HIS A 102 9.36 -7.25 5.41
N GLY A 103 9.04 -8.48 4.99
CA GLY A 103 9.64 -9.69 5.55
C GLY A 103 11.16 -9.75 5.35
N VAL A 104 11.66 -9.37 4.17
CA VAL A 104 13.10 -9.35 3.86
C VAL A 104 13.84 -8.35 4.73
N VAL A 105 13.30 -7.14 4.86
CA VAL A 105 13.87 -6.06 5.69
C VAL A 105 13.88 -6.50 7.16
N ARG A 106 12.76 -7.02 7.67
CA ARG A 106 12.67 -7.51 9.06
C ARG A 106 13.67 -8.63 9.35
N ALA A 107 13.82 -9.58 8.43
CA ALA A 107 14.79 -10.66 8.56
C ALA A 107 16.24 -10.13 8.59
N LYS A 108 16.55 -9.10 7.78
CA LYS A 108 17.89 -8.47 7.76
C LYS A 108 18.19 -7.71 9.05
N VAL A 109 17.23 -6.95 9.60
CA VAL A 109 17.36 -6.29 10.92
C VAL A 109 17.70 -7.33 12.01
N GLY A 110 17.02 -8.47 12.00
CA GLY A 110 17.32 -9.57 12.93
C GLY A 110 18.72 -10.16 12.76
N LYS A 111 19.20 -10.35 11.52
CA LYS A 111 20.55 -10.86 11.23
C LYS A 111 21.64 -9.86 11.61
N PHE A 112 21.46 -8.59 11.28
CA PHE A 112 22.42 -7.52 11.58
C PHE A 112 22.59 -7.33 13.08
N GLY A 113 21.49 -7.41 13.84
CA GLY A 113 21.54 -7.38 15.29
C GLY A 113 22.21 -8.59 15.96
N ARG A 114 22.58 -9.63 15.21
CA ARG A 114 23.44 -10.74 15.66
C ARG A 114 24.87 -10.63 15.12
N GLY A 115 25.24 -9.48 14.53
CA GLY A 115 26.55 -9.27 13.89
C GLY A 115 26.69 -9.88 12.50
N GLN A 116 25.64 -10.53 11.95
CA GLN A 116 25.66 -11.14 10.62
C GLN A 116 25.37 -10.10 9.53
N ILE A 117 26.31 -9.17 9.35
CA ILE A 117 26.18 -8.08 8.40
C ILE A 117 26.44 -8.60 6.99
N SER A 118 25.50 -8.33 6.10
CA SER A 118 25.50 -8.80 4.71
C SER A 118 24.87 -7.75 3.81
N PRO A 119 25.29 -7.63 2.54
CA PRO A 119 24.70 -6.65 1.63
C PRO A 119 23.18 -6.83 1.55
N VAL A 120 22.48 -5.70 1.47
CA VAL A 120 21.03 -5.65 1.27
C VAL A 120 20.77 -5.65 -0.23
N PRO A 121 19.91 -6.54 -0.74
CA PRO A 121 19.69 -6.65 -2.18
C PRO A 121 19.01 -5.39 -2.74
N ALA A 122 19.51 -4.90 -3.87
CA ALA A 122 18.95 -3.73 -4.54
C ALA A 122 17.52 -3.98 -5.07
N TRP A 123 17.17 -5.20 -5.46
CA TRP A 123 15.82 -5.47 -5.96
C TRP A 123 14.72 -5.15 -4.93
N ALA A 124 15.03 -5.15 -3.62
CA ALA A 124 14.05 -4.86 -2.58
C ALA A 124 13.53 -3.41 -2.66
N TRP A 125 14.41 -2.44 -2.96
CA TRP A 125 13.97 -1.05 -3.14
C TRP A 125 13.22 -0.86 -4.45
N THR A 126 13.68 -1.51 -5.53
CA THR A 126 13.01 -1.43 -6.84
C THR A 126 11.61 -2.02 -6.76
N LEU A 127 11.45 -3.17 -6.11
CA LEU A 127 10.16 -3.81 -5.90
C LEU A 127 9.23 -2.93 -5.05
N LEU A 128 9.75 -2.31 -3.98
CA LEU A 128 8.99 -1.37 -3.17
C LEU A 128 8.50 -0.18 -4.01
N LEU A 129 9.41 0.48 -4.74
CA LEU A 129 9.08 1.65 -5.55
C LEU A 129 8.10 1.31 -6.67
N ALA A 130 8.32 0.18 -7.35
CA ALA A 130 7.41 -0.33 -8.37
C ALA A 130 6.03 -0.63 -7.79
N SER A 131 5.96 -1.24 -6.60
CA SER A 131 4.67 -1.50 -5.92
C SER A 131 3.93 -0.20 -5.60
N VAL A 132 4.63 0.82 -5.09
CA VAL A 132 4.05 2.14 -4.82
C VAL A 132 3.55 2.80 -6.09
N MET A 133 4.37 2.82 -7.16
CA MET A 133 3.98 3.37 -8.45
C MET A 133 2.77 2.66 -9.05
N VAL A 134 2.77 1.33 -9.03
CA VAL A 134 1.63 0.54 -9.49
C VAL A 134 0.39 0.92 -8.70
N ILE A 135 0.44 0.95 -7.36
CA ILE A 135 -0.71 1.35 -6.51
C ILE A 135 -1.21 2.77 -6.84
N LEU A 136 -0.33 3.74 -7.08
CA LEU A 136 -0.72 5.11 -7.42
C LEU A 136 -1.37 5.21 -8.81
N ILE A 137 -0.76 4.60 -9.83
CA ILE A 137 -1.33 4.52 -11.20
C ILE A 137 -2.70 3.88 -11.14
N LEU A 138 -2.79 2.80 -10.39
CA LEU A 138 -3.98 2.08 -10.11
C LEU A 138 -5.05 3.04 -9.52
N VAL A 139 -4.74 3.77 -8.44
CA VAL A 139 -5.72 4.65 -7.77
C VAL A 139 -6.15 5.77 -8.72
N TYR A 140 -5.20 6.35 -9.45
CA TYR A 140 -5.47 7.40 -10.43
C TYR A 140 -6.37 6.91 -11.56
N ARG A 141 -6.10 5.72 -12.14
CA ARG A 141 -6.90 5.11 -13.20
C ARG A 141 -8.35 4.92 -12.79
N VAL A 142 -8.58 4.42 -11.58
CA VAL A 142 -9.94 4.26 -11.05
C VAL A 142 -10.63 5.61 -10.85
N ARG A 143 -9.93 6.60 -10.29
CA ARG A 143 -10.50 7.95 -10.10
C ARG A 143 -10.83 8.62 -11.42
N PHE A 144 -9.89 8.59 -12.37
CA PHE A 144 -10.07 9.14 -13.71
C PHE A 144 -11.22 8.47 -14.46
N ALA A 145 -11.32 7.14 -14.42
CA ALA A 145 -12.42 6.42 -15.05
C ALA A 145 -13.79 6.82 -14.45
N MET A 146 -13.86 7.09 -13.15
CA MET A 146 -15.10 7.53 -12.50
C MET A 146 -15.46 8.99 -12.81
N GLU A 147 -14.47 9.85 -13.05
CA GLU A 147 -14.66 11.28 -13.29
C GLU A 147 -14.94 11.62 -14.76
N PHE A 148 -14.40 10.83 -15.70
CA PHE A 148 -14.40 11.14 -17.13
C PHE A 148 -15.01 10.05 -18.03
N ALA A 149 -15.59 8.98 -17.49
CA ALA A 149 -16.41 8.08 -18.30
C ALA A 149 -17.65 8.86 -18.80
N PRO A 150 -17.74 9.14 -20.11
CA PRO A 150 -18.75 10.04 -20.63
C PRO A 150 -20.13 9.39 -20.53
N ALA A 151 -21.12 10.20 -20.18
CA ALA A 151 -22.55 9.88 -20.17
C ALA A 151 -23.10 9.70 -21.60
N GLU A 152 -22.47 8.84 -22.42
CA GLU A 152 -22.82 8.54 -23.82
C GLU A 152 -24.17 7.83 -23.99
N GLN A 153 -24.94 7.61 -22.91
CA GLN A 153 -26.21 6.88 -22.97
C GLN A 153 -27.46 7.74 -22.67
N HIS A 154 -27.30 8.97 -22.19
CA HIS A 154 -28.45 9.84 -21.88
C HIS A 154 -28.87 10.74 -23.05
N SER A 155 -28.03 10.93 -24.08
CA SER A 155 -28.36 11.79 -25.23
C SER A 155 -29.11 11.04 -26.35
N SER A 156 -28.74 9.79 -26.67
CA SER A 156 -29.41 9.02 -27.73
C SER A 156 -30.86 8.66 -27.42
N ALA A 157 -31.24 8.56 -26.14
CA ALA A 157 -32.63 8.30 -25.75
C ALA A 157 -33.54 9.54 -25.88
N ALA A 158 -32.98 10.76 -25.73
CA ALA A 158 -33.73 12.01 -25.83
C ALA A 158 -34.05 12.38 -27.29
N VAL A 159 -33.18 12.00 -28.24
CA VAL A 159 -33.40 12.28 -29.68
C VAL A 159 -34.45 11.35 -30.31
N ILE A 160 -34.65 10.13 -29.77
CA ILE A 160 -35.63 9.17 -30.28
C ILE A 160 -37.06 9.44 -29.76
N ALA A 161 -37.20 10.22 -28.68
CA ALA A 161 -38.49 10.49 -28.03
C ALA A 161 -39.18 11.79 -28.49
N ALA A 162 -38.63 12.52 -29.48
CA ALA A 162 -39.31 13.68 -30.04
C ALA A 162 -40.49 13.21 -30.92
N PRO A 163 -41.75 13.60 -30.63
CA PRO A 163 -42.88 13.22 -31.48
C PRO A 163 -42.74 13.88 -32.86
N PRO A 164 -43.20 13.23 -33.95
CA PRO A 164 -43.22 13.86 -35.26
C PRO A 164 -44.10 15.11 -35.18
N ALA A 165 -43.52 16.26 -35.55
CA ALA A 165 -44.27 17.49 -35.73
C ALA A 165 -45.32 17.26 -36.83
N GLY A 166 -46.57 17.12 -36.40
CA GLY A 166 -47.78 17.06 -37.23
C GLY A 166 -48.78 18.06 -36.70
#